data_AF-A0A1F0NFX7-F1
#
_entry.id   AF-A0A1F0NFX7-F1
#
_cell.length_a   1.000
_cell.length_b   1.000
_cell.length_c   1.000
_cell.angle_alpha   90.00
_cell.angle_beta   90.00
_cell.angle_gamma   90.00
#
_symmetry.space_group_name_H-M   'P 1'
#
loop_
_entity.id
_entity.type
_entity.pdbx_description
1 polymer ?
#
loop_
_entity_poly.entity_id
_entity_poly.type
_entity_poly.pdbx_seq_one_letter_code
_entity_poly.pdbx_strand_id
1 'polypeptide(L)'
;MFNNLIKYYLKSAQLRINNRIDVINEERTILRASGDIRYKELRAIRNTHLYSNKPSLIKEIRVGEPEILKKKLSVIVAESLIDNLKLKPNFNSYSSNKIDESDMKKSNLEFISLQELLWGFDFDYTEVDKFNFILNLFLDLERVDEYSSLVRDVLIDYVPYARYIALEKAVNEDYEFGSMFASDYKNNNIDVFAESVFAFCSSNASHEMMSRFSKFLLTPFTYESKDENGRYLKKTVVVNFQNFEQAFSQVLSHILEPLDGIETYHSLGKRAYDIIIDDFKIDSDLTYYRMSRSPESYGYHLTASEKPDIDVLSDLLEASEIYIEKLMSAQLDFYGNIEQLYFESDMFSINATTYFSEERFYKMVDKKNQEKIEEEYNKWRMIELYEEEMQNKLIEEYIEKQKITKE
;
A
#
# COMPACT_ATOMS: atom_id res chain seq x y z
N MET A 1 13.15 4.30 15.44
CA MET A 1 12.17 3.20 15.31
C MET A 1 11.33 3.36 14.05
N PHE A 2 10.68 4.51 13.82
CA PHE A 2 9.70 4.69 12.72
C PHE A 2 10.31 5.29 11.45
N ASN A 3 11.27 4.60 10.83
CA ASN A 3 12.03 5.14 9.70
C ASN A 3 11.25 5.13 8.39
N ASN A 4 10.57 4.03 8.06
CA ASN A 4 9.75 3.93 6.86
C ASN A 4 8.57 4.89 6.94
N LEU A 5 7.86 4.90 8.09
CA LEU A 5 6.69 5.75 8.31
C LEU A 5 7.03 7.23 8.19
N ILE A 6 8.10 7.69 8.85
CA ILE A 6 8.48 9.10 8.78
C ILE A 6 8.98 9.45 7.38
N LYS A 7 9.72 8.57 6.71
CA LYS A 7 10.23 8.80 5.36
C LYS A 7 9.11 8.92 4.35
N TYR A 8 8.07 8.10 4.46
CA TYR A 8 6.86 8.21 3.66
C TYR A 8 6.25 9.61 3.80
N TYR A 9 5.94 10.06 5.03
CA TYR A 9 5.31 11.37 5.22
C TYR A 9 6.21 12.54 4.81
N LEU A 10 7.53 12.44 4.99
CA LEU A 10 8.48 13.46 4.50
C LEU A 10 8.44 13.58 2.97
N LYS A 11 8.47 12.45 2.25
CA LYS A 11 8.38 12.40 0.78
C LYS A 11 7.02 12.92 0.31
N SER A 12 5.94 12.49 0.97
CA SER A 12 4.58 12.91 0.64
C SER A 12 4.36 14.41 0.87
N ALA A 13 4.87 14.97 1.97
CA ALA A 13 4.81 16.41 2.22
C ALA A 13 5.59 17.21 1.16
N GLN A 14 6.79 16.74 0.80
CA GLN A 14 7.59 17.36 -0.27
C GLN A 14 6.85 17.37 -1.60
N LEU A 15 6.31 16.22 -2.01
CA LEU A 15 5.55 16.08 -3.25
C LEU A 15 4.32 16.98 -3.24
N ARG A 16 3.59 17.02 -2.13
CA ARG A 16 2.40 17.87 -1.97
C ARG A 16 2.72 19.36 -2.11
N ILE A 17 3.81 19.83 -1.49
CA ILE A 17 4.27 21.21 -1.62
C ILE A 17 4.60 21.53 -3.07
N ASN A 18 5.36 20.66 -3.75
CA ASN A 18 5.75 20.87 -5.15
C ASN A 18 4.54 20.84 -6.09
N ASN A 19 3.68 19.82 -5.98
CA ASN A 19 2.47 19.70 -6.79
C ASN A 19 1.57 20.92 -6.62
N ARG A 20 1.39 21.42 -5.38
CA ARG A 20 0.57 22.61 -5.15
C ARG A 20 1.18 23.87 -5.78
N ILE A 21 2.51 24.02 -5.74
CA ILE A 21 3.21 25.11 -6.42
C ILE A 21 2.98 25.04 -7.94
N ASP A 22 3.09 23.85 -8.52
CA ASP A 22 2.98 23.65 -9.96
C ASP A 22 1.55 23.94 -10.45
N VAL A 23 0.54 23.37 -9.78
CA VAL A 23 -0.88 23.64 -10.07
C VAL A 23 -1.19 25.14 -9.95
N ILE A 24 -0.73 25.82 -8.89
CA ILE A 24 -0.95 27.27 -8.76
C ILE A 24 -0.27 28.04 -9.90
N ASN A 25 0.93 27.64 -10.32
CA ASN A 25 1.65 28.32 -11.39
C ASN A 25 0.97 28.16 -12.75
N GLU A 26 0.42 26.98 -13.03
CA GLU A 26 -0.39 26.71 -14.21
C GLU A 26 -1.65 27.57 -14.20
N GLU A 27 -2.42 27.56 -13.10
CA GLU A 27 -3.63 28.36 -12.95
C GLU A 27 -3.37 29.87 -13.04
N ARG A 28 -2.29 30.37 -12.43
CA ARG A 28 -1.86 31.78 -12.59
C ARG A 28 -1.53 32.14 -14.04
N THR A 29 -1.08 31.18 -14.84
CA THR A 29 -0.80 31.39 -16.26
C THR A 29 -2.09 31.49 -17.06
N ILE A 30 -3.05 30.61 -16.80
CA ILE A 30 -4.40 30.65 -17.39
C ILE A 30 -5.11 31.96 -17.02
N LEU A 31 -5.12 32.34 -15.74
CA LEU A 31 -5.76 33.57 -15.27
C LEU A 31 -5.16 34.83 -15.90
N ARG A 32 -3.84 34.86 -16.12
CA ARG A 32 -3.20 35.97 -16.85
C ARG A 32 -3.61 36.03 -18.31
N ALA A 33 -3.73 34.87 -18.96
CA ALA A 33 -4.14 34.79 -20.36
C ALA A 33 -5.61 35.18 -20.58
N SER A 34 -6.45 35.14 -19.54
CA SER A 34 -7.87 35.53 -19.61
C SER A 34 -8.13 37.00 -20.00
N GLY A 35 -7.12 37.87 -19.88
CA GLY A 35 -7.25 39.31 -20.15
C GLY A 35 -7.88 40.13 -19.02
N ASP A 36 -8.27 39.51 -17.90
CA ASP A 36 -8.76 40.24 -16.71
C ASP A 36 -7.61 41.00 -16.04
N ILE A 37 -7.77 42.33 -15.93
CA ILE A 37 -6.74 43.22 -15.40
C ILE A 37 -6.37 42.89 -13.94
N ARG A 38 -7.31 42.29 -13.18
CA ARG A 38 -7.12 41.89 -11.78
C ARG A 38 -6.04 40.80 -11.63
N TYR A 39 -5.77 40.04 -12.68
CA TYR A 39 -4.86 38.91 -12.65
C TYR A 39 -3.54 39.15 -13.39
N LYS A 40 -3.39 40.30 -14.05
CA LYS A 40 -2.22 40.65 -14.87
C LYS A 40 -0.89 40.57 -14.09
N GLU A 41 -0.94 40.84 -12.78
CA GLU A 41 0.24 40.84 -11.91
C GLU A 41 0.55 39.49 -11.24
N LEU A 42 -0.26 38.44 -11.45
CA LEU A 42 -0.01 37.12 -10.85
C LEU A 42 1.28 36.49 -11.42
N ARG A 43 2.34 36.47 -10.62
CA ARG A 43 3.63 35.87 -11.01
C ARG A 43 3.70 34.41 -10.58
N ALA A 44 4.52 33.61 -11.25
CA ALA A 44 4.86 32.27 -10.75
C ALA A 44 5.45 32.35 -9.33
N ILE A 45 5.10 31.39 -8.48
CA ILE A 45 5.62 31.24 -7.13
C ILE A 45 7.13 31.00 -7.20
N ARG A 46 7.88 31.79 -6.44
CA ARG A 46 9.32 31.67 -6.24
C ARG A 46 9.56 31.41 -4.76
N ASN A 47 10.71 30.83 -4.45
CA ASN A 47 11.08 30.54 -3.05
C ASN A 47 11.08 31.79 -2.15
N THR A 48 11.37 32.97 -2.72
CA THR A 48 11.29 34.26 -2.02
C THR A 48 9.88 34.69 -1.68
N HIS A 49 8.86 34.20 -2.41
CA HIS A 49 7.46 34.44 -2.08
C HIS A 49 7.01 33.56 -0.91
N LEU A 50 7.61 32.36 -0.78
CA LEU A 50 7.22 31.36 0.22
C LEU A 50 7.87 31.59 1.58
N TYR A 51 9.12 32.03 1.60
CA TYR A 51 9.81 32.45 2.82
C TYR A 51 10.90 33.47 2.51
N SER A 52 10.52 34.76 2.57
CA SER A 52 11.34 35.90 2.14
C SER A 52 12.71 35.95 2.81
N ASN A 53 12.78 35.62 4.10
CA ASN A 53 14.01 35.70 4.89
C ASN A 53 14.98 34.54 4.63
N LYS A 54 14.50 33.38 4.15
CA LYS A 54 15.32 32.18 3.93
C LYS A 54 14.87 31.40 2.66
N PRO A 55 14.99 31.98 1.46
CA PRO A 55 14.56 31.33 0.21
C PRO A 55 15.42 30.10 -0.15
N SER A 56 16.68 30.04 0.32
CA SER A 56 17.54 28.87 0.16
C SER A 56 16.97 27.65 0.90
N LEU A 57 16.43 27.85 2.10
CA LEU A 57 15.79 26.79 2.89
C LEU A 57 14.61 26.16 2.15
N ILE A 58 13.79 26.99 1.50
CA ILE A 58 12.67 26.52 0.67
C ILE A 58 13.18 25.73 -0.55
N LYS A 59 14.29 26.16 -1.17
CA LYS A 59 14.91 25.39 -2.27
C LYS A 59 15.29 23.99 -1.81
N GLU A 60 15.92 23.89 -0.64
CA GLU A 60 16.36 22.62 -0.05
C GLU A 60 15.17 21.73 0.32
N ILE A 61 14.09 22.29 0.87
CA ILE A 61 12.87 21.52 1.17
C ILE A 61 12.23 20.98 -0.11
N ARG A 62 12.29 21.72 -1.22
CA ARG A 62 11.63 21.32 -2.47
C ARG A 62 12.41 20.31 -3.31
N VAL A 63 13.74 20.39 -3.28
CA VAL A 63 14.61 19.66 -4.24
C VAL A 63 15.63 18.75 -3.53
N GLY A 64 15.81 18.89 -2.22
CA GLY A 64 16.71 18.03 -1.45
C GLY A 64 16.11 16.67 -1.15
N GLU A 65 16.94 15.79 -0.60
CA GLU A 65 16.50 14.47 -0.12
C GLU A 65 15.43 14.60 0.99
N PRO A 66 14.39 13.75 1.01
CA PRO A 66 13.30 13.78 1.98
C PRO A 66 13.77 13.81 3.45
N GLU A 67 14.88 13.14 3.77
CA GLU A 67 15.43 13.02 5.11
C GLU A 67 15.88 14.37 5.68
N ILE A 68 16.25 15.31 4.80
CA ILE A 68 16.64 16.67 5.18
C ILE A 68 15.43 17.43 5.74
N LEU A 69 14.20 17.13 5.26
CA LEU A 69 12.98 17.80 5.70
C LEU A 69 12.71 17.58 7.19
N LYS A 70 13.11 16.43 7.76
CA LYS A 70 12.94 16.17 9.20
C LYS A 70 13.51 17.29 10.06
N LYS A 71 14.62 17.89 9.63
CA LYS A 71 15.26 19.02 10.32
C LYS A 71 14.81 20.39 9.81
N LYS A 72 14.52 20.51 8.51
CA LYS A 72 14.34 21.80 7.82
C LYS A 72 12.89 22.27 7.74
N LEU A 73 11.93 21.36 7.64
CA LEU A 73 10.50 21.68 7.63
C LEU A 73 9.95 21.79 9.06
N SER A 74 10.43 22.81 9.77
CA SER A 74 9.92 23.17 11.10
C SER A 74 8.52 23.77 11.02
N VAL A 75 7.82 23.84 12.16
CA VAL A 75 6.48 24.47 12.27
C VAL A 75 6.47 25.88 11.68
N ILE A 76 7.45 26.72 12.01
CA ILE A 76 7.55 28.11 11.51
C ILE A 76 7.66 28.14 9.97
N VAL A 77 8.40 27.19 9.39
CA VAL A 77 8.56 27.11 7.94
C VAL A 77 7.29 26.61 7.29
N ALA A 78 6.62 25.63 7.90
CA ALA A 78 5.34 25.12 7.42
C ALA A 78 4.22 26.18 7.50
N GLU A 79 4.14 26.95 8.58
CA GLU A 79 3.23 28.10 8.71
C GLU A 79 3.52 29.15 7.63
N SER A 80 4.79 29.48 7.39
CA SER A 80 5.16 30.36 6.28
C SER A 80 4.72 29.83 4.92
N LEU A 81 4.76 28.51 4.70
CA LEU A 81 4.25 27.91 3.47
C LEU A 81 2.72 28.04 3.38
N ILE A 82 1.99 27.73 4.45
CA ILE A 82 0.52 27.84 4.51
C ILE A 82 0.08 29.28 4.20
N ASP A 83 0.73 30.27 4.81
CA ASP A 83 0.35 31.68 4.65
C ASP A 83 0.61 32.22 3.23
N ASN A 84 1.62 31.69 2.53
CA ASN A 84 2.11 32.27 1.28
C ASN A 84 1.78 31.44 0.02
N LEU A 85 1.47 30.16 0.17
CA LEU A 85 1.21 29.24 -0.94
C LEU A 85 -0.28 29.26 -1.28
N LYS A 86 -0.66 30.24 -2.11
CA LYS A 86 -2.05 30.51 -2.49
C LYS A 86 -2.17 31.02 -3.92
N LEU A 87 -3.28 30.74 -4.60
CA LEU A 87 -3.52 31.14 -5.99
C LEU A 87 -3.52 32.67 -6.15
N LYS A 88 -4.33 33.36 -5.34
CA LYS A 88 -4.46 34.82 -5.31
C LYS A 88 -3.92 35.34 -3.97
N PRO A 89 -2.76 36.03 -3.94
CA PRO A 89 -2.14 36.48 -2.69
C PRO A 89 -2.98 37.44 -1.85
N ASN A 90 -3.78 38.28 -2.52
CA ASN A 90 -4.60 39.32 -1.89
C ASN A 90 -6.02 38.84 -1.57
N PHE A 91 -6.36 37.59 -1.84
CA PHE A 91 -7.66 37.04 -1.49
C PHE A 91 -7.68 36.75 0.02
N ASN A 92 -8.69 37.29 0.71
CA ASN A 92 -8.89 37.04 2.13
C ASN A 92 -9.70 35.76 2.29
N SER A 93 -9.05 34.68 2.72
CA SER A 93 -9.66 33.38 2.99
C SER A 93 -10.15 33.23 4.44
N TYR A 94 -9.97 34.24 5.30
CA TYR A 94 -10.41 34.18 6.70
C TYR A 94 -11.91 34.40 6.84
N SER A 95 -12.57 33.50 7.57
CA SER A 95 -13.99 33.58 7.94
C SER A 95 -14.17 33.19 9.40
N SER A 96 -15.19 33.73 10.06
CA SER A 96 -15.63 33.26 11.38
C SER A 96 -16.30 31.89 11.32
N ASN A 97 -16.81 31.49 10.14
CA ASN A 97 -17.34 30.17 9.88
C ASN A 97 -16.24 29.26 9.31
N LYS A 98 -15.94 28.16 10.00
CA LYS A 98 -14.86 27.24 9.62
C LYS A 98 -15.12 26.48 8.32
N ILE A 99 -16.38 26.24 7.98
CA ILE A 99 -16.75 25.59 6.71
C ILE A 99 -16.45 26.55 5.56
N ASP A 100 -16.94 27.79 5.66
CA ASP A 100 -16.68 28.83 4.65
C ASP A 100 -15.18 29.13 4.52
N GLU A 101 -14.44 29.19 5.64
CA GLU A 101 -12.98 29.37 5.64
C GLU A 101 -12.28 28.24 4.85
N SER A 102 -12.69 26.99 5.09
CA SER A 102 -12.15 25.82 4.39
C SER A 102 -12.45 25.87 2.89
N ASP A 103 -13.68 26.18 2.50
CA ASP A 103 -14.09 26.26 1.10
C ASP A 103 -13.37 27.42 0.38
N MET A 104 -13.21 28.56 1.04
CA MET A 104 -12.46 29.70 0.53
C MET A 104 -10.99 29.35 0.33
N LYS A 105 -10.34 28.71 1.32
CA LYS A 105 -8.95 28.23 1.21
C LYS A 105 -8.79 27.24 0.06
N LYS A 106 -9.66 26.23 -0.05
CA LYS A 106 -9.66 25.26 -1.16
C LYS A 106 -9.81 25.96 -2.52
N SER A 107 -10.74 26.91 -2.64
CA SER A 107 -10.94 27.68 -3.87
C SER A 107 -9.74 28.53 -4.28
N ASN A 108 -8.93 28.93 -3.30
CA ASN A 108 -7.69 29.67 -3.50
C ASN A 108 -6.45 28.76 -3.51
N LEU A 109 -6.64 27.43 -3.57
CA LEU A 109 -5.57 26.42 -3.57
C LEU A 109 -4.63 26.54 -2.35
N GLU A 110 -5.12 27.04 -1.23
CA GLU A 110 -4.39 27.12 0.05
C GLU A 110 -4.36 25.76 0.75
N PHE A 111 -3.33 25.54 1.57
CA PHE A 111 -3.40 24.50 2.60
C PHE A 111 -4.37 24.95 3.70
N ILE A 112 -5.27 24.06 4.09
CA ILE A 112 -6.31 24.30 5.08
C ILE A 112 -5.71 24.36 6.48
N SER A 113 -4.72 23.49 6.74
CA SER A 113 -4.09 23.28 8.04
C SER A 113 -2.61 22.89 7.94
N LEU A 114 -1.96 22.84 9.10
CA LEU A 114 -0.61 22.29 9.24
C LEU A 114 -0.59 20.78 9.00
N GLN A 115 -1.65 20.08 9.37
CA GLN A 115 -1.76 18.63 9.24
C GLN A 115 -1.92 18.21 7.78
N GLU A 116 -2.70 18.94 6.97
CA GLU A 116 -2.77 18.72 5.53
C GLU A 116 -1.37 18.85 4.88
N LEU A 117 -0.59 19.87 5.28
CA LEU A 117 0.75 20.07 4.73
C LEU A 117 1.72 18.95 5.13
N LEU A 118 1.75 18.59 6.42
CA LEU A 118 2.72 17.63 6.96
C LEU A 118 2.33 16.17 6.71
N TRP A 119 1.08 15.81 6.96
CA TRP A 119 0.61 14.42 6.99
C TRP A 119 -0.26 14.08 5.78
N GLY A 120 -0.96 15.08 5.24
CA GLY A 120 -1.75 14.96 4.02
C GLY A 120 -3.24 14.97 4.20
N PHE A 121 -3.68 14.87 5.44
CA PHE A 121 -5.08 14.85 5.85
C PHE A 121 -5.22 15.55 7.21
N ASP A 122 -6.45 15.98 7.51
CA ASP A 122 -6.84 16.49 8.82
C ASP A 122 -7.46 15.35 9.65
N PHE A 123 -8.77 15.37 9.84
CA PHE A 123 -9.51 14.29 10.50
C PHE A 123 -9.90 13.21 9.49
N ASP A 124 -10.41 13.63 8.33
CA ASP A 124 -10.87 12.75 7.26
C ASP A 124 -9.68 12.26 6.42
N TYR A 125 -9.53 10.95 6.32
CA TYR A 125 -8.48 10.28 5.56
C TYR A 125 -9.09 9.38 4.48
N THR A 126 -8.30 9.13 3.43
CA THR A 126 -8.67 8.19 2.36
C THR A 126 -8.20 6.76 2.67
N GLU A 127 -8.73 5.79 1.93
CA GLU A 127 -8.23 4.41 2.00
C GLU A 127 -6.74 4.30 1.63
N VAL A 128 -6.26 5.16 0.72
CA VAL A 128 -4.84 5.24 0.36
C VAL A 128 -4.00 5.76 1.53
N ASP A 129 -4.50 6.72 2.31
CA ASP A 129 -3.81 7.22 3.51
C ASP A 129 -3.71 6.11 4.58
N LYS A 130 -4.80 5.38 4.80
CA LYS A 130 -4.84 4.25 5.75
C LYS A 130 -3.85 3.15 5.34
N PHE A 131 -3.88 2.73 4.09
CA PHE A 131 -2.98 1.72 3.56
C PHE A 131 -1.52 2.13 3.75
N ASN A 132 -1.15 3.35 3.33
CA ASN A 132 0.22 3.80 3.45
C ASN A 132 0.67 3.97 4.90
N PHE A 133 -0.22 4.41 5.79
CA PHE A 133 0.05 4.45 7.23
C PHE A 133 0.40 3.05 7.75
N ILE A 134 -0.47 2.06 7.50
CA ILE A 134 -0.30 0.70 8.01
C ILE A 134 0.91 0.02 7.37
N LEU A 135 1.08 0.12 6.05
CA LEU A 135 2.20 -0.48 5.32
C LEU A 135 3.53 -0.01 5.92
N ASN A 136 3.72 1.31 6.04
CA ASN A 136 4.97 1.84 6.52
C ASN A 136 5.17 1.62 8.03
N LEU A 137 4.10 1.61 8.82
CA LEU A 137 4.17 1.24 10.23
C LEU A 137 4.59 -0.23 10.39
N PHE A 138 3.96 -1.15 9.68
CA PHE A 138 4.25 -2.58 9.78
C PHE A 138 5.66 -2.91 9.27
N LEU A 139 6.16 -2.24 8.23
CA LEU A 139 7.57 -2.34 7.80
C LEU A 139 8.57 -1.88 8.86
N ASP A 140 8.20 -0.89 9.69
CA ASP A 140 9.02 -0.46 10.82
C ASP A 140 8.94 -1.45 11.99
N LEU A 141 7.74 -1.94 12.31
CA LEU A 141 7.49 -2.83 13.45
C LEU A 141 8.00 -4.26 13.22
N GLU A 142 7.97 -4.76 11.99
CA GLU A 142 8.48 -6.09 11.64
C GLU A 142 9.98 -6.25 11.98
N ARG A 143 10.73 -5.15 12.00
CA ARG A 143 12.16 -5.12 12.32
C ARG A 143 12.46 -4.99 13.82
N VAL A 144 11.43 -4.88 14.65
CA VAL A 144 11.56 -4.73 16.10
C VAL A 144 11.06 -6.00 16.76
N ASP A 145 11.94 -6.72 17.45
CA ASP A 145 11.66 -8.04 18.04
C ASP A 145 10.38 -8.07 18.91
N GLU A 146 10.09 -6.97 19.61
CA GLU A 146 8.88 -6.81 20.42
C GLU A 146 7.58 -6.87 19.62
N TYR A 147 7.58 -6.38 18.37
CA TYR A 147 6.37 -6.22 17.56
C TYR A 147 6.33 -7.12 16.31
N SER A 148 7.43 -7.77 15.96
CA SER A 148 7.55 -8.56 14.74
C SER A 148 6.58 -9.75 14.70
N SER A 149 6.38 -10.42 15.84
CA SER A 149 5.40 -11.50 16.00
C SER A 149 3.98 -10.99 15.79
N LEU A 150 3.61 -9.87 16.43
CA LEU A 150 2.30 -9.25 16.28
C LEU A 150 1.98 -8.91 14.82
N VAL A 151 2.92 -8.28 14.09
CA VAL A 151 2.72 -7.96 12.67
C VAL A 151 2.50 -9.22 11.85
N ARG A 152 3.35 -10.24 12.03
CA ARG A 152 3.23 -11.51 11.31
C ARG A 152 1.91 -12.20 11.60
N ASP A 153 1.51 -12.29 12.85
CA ASP A 153 0.28 -12.95 13.28
C ASP A 153 -0.96 -12.29 12.68
N VAL A 154 -0.95 -10.97 12.51
CA VAL A 154 -2.05 -10.22 11.88
C VAL A 154 -2.09 -10.46 10.37
N LEU A 155 -0.92 -10.42 9.71
CA LEU A 155 -0.84 -10.54 8.25
C LEU A 155 -1.00 -11.99 7.76
N ILE A 156 -0.83 -12.99 8.64
CA ILE A 156 -0.92 -14.42 8.31
C ILE A 156 -2.31 -14.87 7.87
N ASP A 157 -3.35 -14.05 8.04
CA ASP A 157 -4.70 -14.34 7.53
C ASP A 157 -4.71 -14.43 5.99
N TYR A 158 -3.82 -13.68 5.32
CA TYR A 158 -3.62 -13.76 3.87
C TYR A 158 -2.82 -15.03 3.51
N VAL A 159 -3.43 -15.98 2.80
CA VAL A 159 -2.85 -17.32 2.55
C VAL A 159 -1.52 -17.23 1.77
N PRO A 160 -1.39 -16.40 0.71
CA PRO A 160 -0.10 -16.22 0.04
C PRO A 160 1.01 -15.67 0.95
N TYR A 161 0.71 -14.75 1.87
CA TYR A 161 1.69 -14.26 2.84
C TYR A 161 2.07 -15.35 3.84
N ALA A 162 1.09 -16.10 4.35
CA ALA A 162 1.33 -17.25 5.22
C ALA A 162 2.24 -18.29 4.54
N ARG A 163 1.98 -18.61 3.27
CA ARG A 163 2.82 -19.50 2.45
C ARG A 163 4.24 -18.95 2.30
N TYR A 164 4.39 -17.66 1.99
CA TYR A 164 5.71 -17.03 1.88
C TYR A 164 6.51 -17.17 3.18
N ILE A 165 5.93 -16.78 4.32
CA ILE A 165 6.64 -16.79 5.60
C ILE A 165 6.94 -18.21 6.07
N ALA A 166 6.05 -19.18 5.81
CA ALA A 166 6.30 -20.59 6.11
C ALA A 166 7.51 -21.12 5.32
N LEU A 167 7.52 -20.87 4.00
CA LEU A 167 8.63 -21.29 3.12
C LEU A 167 9.92 -20.55 3.45
N GLU A 168 9.87 -19.25 3.73
CA GLU A 168 11.04 -18.48 4.15
C GLU A 168 11.65 -19.03 5.44
N LYS A 169 10.81 -19.33 6.43
CA LYS A 169 11.26 -19.94 7.67
C LYS A 169 11.89 -21.31 7.42
N ALA A 170 11.20 -22.16 6.67
CA ALA A 170 11.65 -23.52 6.39
C ALA A 170 12.99 -23.56 5.64
N VAL A 171 13.14 -22.73 4.60
CA VAL A 171 14.41 -22.58 3.85
C VAL A 171 15.54 -22.05 4.73
N ASN A 172 15.26 -21.18 5.70
CA ASN A 172 16.28 -20.69 6.62
C ASN A 172 16.67 -21.72 7.70
N GLU A 173 15.76 -22.60 8.10
CA GLU A 173 16.00 -23.66 9.09
C GLU A 173 16.73 -24.87 8.49
N ASP A 174 16.45 -25.21 7.23
CA ASP A 174 17.14 -26.25 6.46
C ASP A 174 17.57 -25.72 5.09
N TYR A 175 18.70 -25.02 5.07
CA TYR A 175 19.19 -24.36 3.86
C TYR A 175 19.57 -25.33 2.73
N GLU A 176 20.10 -26.51 3.08
CA GLU A 176 20.61 -27.49 2.11
C GLU A 176 19.49 -28.17 1.34
N PHE A 177 18.41 -28.58 2.03
CA PHE A 177 17.28 -29.23 1.37
C PHE A 177 16.15 -28.25 1.04
N GLY A 178 15.92 -27.24 1.88
CA GLY A 178 14.80 -26.31 1.71
C GLY A 178 14.83 -25.49 0.43
N SER A 179 16.02 -25.08 0.01
CA SER A 179 16.19 -24.34 -1.25
C SER A 179 15.89 -25.19 -2.50
N MET A 180 15.90 -26.52 -2.40
CA MET A 180 15.56 -27.42 -3.51
C MET A 180 14.04 -27.57 -3.71
N PHE A 181 13.26 -27.48 -2.64
CA PHE A 181 11.81 -27.74 -2.68
C PHE A 181 10.98 -26.53 -3.10
N ALA A 182 11.46 -25.32 -2.81
CA ALA A 182 10.77 -24.09 -3.16
C ALA A 182 11.77 -23.06 -3.70
N SER A 183 12.39 -23.31 -4.84
CA SER A 183 13.43 -22.40 -5.35
C SER A 183 12.88 -21.03 -5.78
N ASP A 184 11.59 -20.94 -6.13
CA ASP A 184 10.99 -19.76 -6.76
C ASP A 184 9.85 -19.11 -5.95
N TYR A 185 9.65 -19.50 -4.68
CA TYR A 185 8.49 -19.03 -3.90
C TYR A 185 8.41 -17.51 -3.76
N LYS A 186 9.56 -16.83 -3.82
CA LYS A 186 9.66 -15.37 -3.73
C LYS A 186 9.01 -14.66 -4.92
N ASN A 187 8.77 -15.37 -6.03
CA ASN A 187 8.19 -14.84 -7.25
C ASN A 187 6.74 -15.27 -7.47
N ASN A 188 6.08 -15.85 -6.45
CA ASN A 188 4.68 -16.28 -6.55
C ASN A 188 3.69 -15.10 -6.55
N ASN A 189 4.06 -13.97 -5.94
CA ASN A 189 3.23 -12.79 -5.73
C ASN A 189 4.03 -11.52 -6.04
N ILE A 190 3.35 -10.43 -6.41
CA ILE A 190 4.03 -9.17 -6.80
C ILE A 190 4.68 -8.52 -5.58
N ASP A 191 3.96 -8.40 -4.48
CA ASP A 191 4.46 -7.88 -3.20
C ASP A 191 3.59 -8.45 -2.08
N VAL A 192 3.90 -9.69 -1.67
CA VAL A 192 3.02 -10.45 -0.79
C VAL A 192 2.79 -9.78 0.58
N PHE A 193 3.75 -8.97 1.03
CA PHE A 193 3.62 -8.17 2.24
C PHE A 193 2.63 -7.02 2.02
N ALA A 194 2.82 -6.22 0.98
CA ALA A 194 1.90 -5.12 0.67
C ALA A 194 0.48 -5.64 0.36
N GLU A 195 0.36 -6.77 -0.32
CA GLU A 195 -0.91 -7.46 -0.58
C GLU A 195 -1.61 -7.88 0.72
N SER A 196 -0.87 -8.43 1.69
CA SER A 196 -1.43 -8.78 3.00
C SER A 196 -1.89 -7.55 3.79
N VAL A 197 -1.14 -6.44 3.71
CA VAL A 197 -1.53 -5.16 4.32
C VAL A 197 -2.78 -4.61 3.62
N PHE A 198 -2.86 -4.71 2.30
CA PHE A 198 -4.02 -4.30 1.52
C PHE A 198 -5.27 -5.06 1.93
N ALA A 199 -5.18 -6.40 2.08
CA ALA A 199 -6.27 -7.21 2.60
C ALA A 199 -6.64 -6.81 4.05
N PHE A 200 -5.65 -6.60 4.92
CA PHE A 200 -5.87 -6.18 6.30
C PHE A 200 -6.58 -4.83 6.41
N CYS A 201 -6.39 -3.92 5.45
CA CYS A 201 -7.06 -2.62 5.41
C CYS A 201 -8.59 -2.71 5.32
N SER A 202 -9.18 -3.85 4.95
CA SER A 202 -10.62 -4.06 5.01
C SER A 202 -11.14 -4.38 6.41
N SER A 203 -10.27 -4.58 7.40
CA SER A 203 -10.65 -4.94 8.77
C SER A 203 -11.07 -3.75 9.63
N ASN A 204 -11.96 -3.98 10.60
CA ASN A 204 -12.32 -2.97 11.61
C ASN A 204 -11.12 -2.50 12.43
N ALA A 205 -10.18 -3.40 12.73
CA ALA A 205 -8.96 -3.06 13.46
C ALA A 205 -8.15 -2.01 12.71
N SER A 206 -7.96 -2.17 11.40
CA SER A 206 -7.25 -1.20 10.57
C SER A 206 -7.90 0.18 10.57
N HIS A 207 -9.24 0.24 10.53
CA HIS A 207 -9.99 1.50 10.63
C HIS A 207 -9.79 2.16 11.99
N GLU A 208 -9.83 1.38 13.07
CA GLU A 208 -9.64 1.90 14.41
C GLU A 208 -8.21 2.40 14.64
N MET A 209 -7.20 1.68 14.16
CA MET A 209 -5.80 2.12 14.20
C MET A 209 -5.62 3.48 13.52
N MET A 210 -6.17 3.64 12.30
CA MET A 210 -6.05 4.88 11.55
C MET A 210 -6.82 6.04 12.19
N SER A 211 -8.00 5.77 12.75
CA SER A 211 -8.76 6.75 13.52
C SER A 211 -7.99 7.24 14.76
N ARG A 212 -7.37 6.32 15.50
CA ARG A 212 -6.52 6.65 16.65
C ARG A 212 -5.28 7.45 16.21
N PHE A 213 -4.68 7.10 15.07
CA PHE A 213 -3.54 7.83 14.50
C PHE A 213 -3.91 9.26 14.08
N SER A 214 -5.01 9.43 13.34
CA SER A 214 -5.55 10.74 12.95
C SER A 214 -5.79 11.63 14.18
N LYS A 215 -6.44 11.08 15.22
CA LYS A 215 -6.66 11.78 16.49
C LYS A 215 -5.36 12.15 17.20
N PHE A 216 -4.35 11.28 17.17
CA PHE A 216 -3.03 11.55 17.73
C PHE A 216 -2.38 12.77 17.06
N LEU A 217 -2.40 12.85 15.73
CA LEU A 217 -1.80 13.97 14.97
C LEU A 217 -2.44 15.34 15.30
N LEU A 218 -3.71 15.33 15.69
CA LEU A 218 -4.47 16.53 16.08
C LEU A 218 -4.31 16.88 17.57
N THR A 219 -3.78 15.97 18.38
CA THR A 219 -3.65 16.18 19.83
C THR A 219 -2.31 16.85 20.15
N PRO A 220 -2.29 17.96 20.92
CA PRO A 220 -1.04 18.59 21.32
C PRO A 220 -0.15 17.64 22.12
N PHE A 221 1.10 17.51 21.71
CA PHE A 221 2.10 16.72 22.40
C PHE A 221 2.76 17.53 23.50
N THR A 222 2.81 16.96 24.72
CA THR A 222 3.43 17.64 25.86
C THR A 222 4.62 16.85 26.38
N TYR A 223 5.77 17.49 26.50
CA TYR A 223 7.01 16.88 26.97
C TYR A 223 7.79 17.85 27.86
N GLU A 224 8.67 17.29 28.70
CA GLU A 224 9.58 18.09 29.51
C GLU A 224 10.91 18.28 28.77
N SER A 225 11.41 19.51 28.74
CA SER A 225 12.72 19.83 28.20
C SER A 225 13.45 20.78 29.13
N LYS A 226 14.78 20.68 29.19
CA LYS A 226 15.60 21.62 29.95
C LYS A 226 15.68 22.95 29.21
N ASP A 227 15.51 24.05 29.93
CA ASP A 227 15.82 25.39 29.44
C ASP A 227 17.35 25.63 29.41
N GLU A 228 17.76 26.80 28.92
CA GLU A 228 19.18 27.22 28.88
C GLU A 228 19.84 27.26 30.27
N ASN A 229 19.04 27.27 31.35
CA ASN A 229 19.47 27.25 32.74
C ASN A 229 19.36 25.86 33.40
N GLY A 230 19.04 24.81 32.63
CA GLY A 230 18.92 23.43 33.11
C GLY A 230 17.62 23.10 33.86
N ARG A 231 16.62 24.00 33.90
CA ARG A 231 15.32 23.78 34.53
C ARG A 231 14.38 23.03 33.59
N TYR A 232 13.68 22.03 34.11
CA TYR A 232 12.67 21.32 33.35
C TYR A 232 11.44 22.21 33.14
N LEU A 233 11.12 22.49 31.88
CA LEU A 233 9.92 23.19 31.46
C LEU A 233 9.05 22.24 30.64
N LYS A 234 7.79 22.14 31.04
CA LYS A 234 6.74 21.43 30.30
C LYS A 234 6.38 22.27 29.07
N LYS A 235 6.60 21.72 27.88
CA LYS A 235 6.30 22.35 26.59
C LYS A 235 5.19 21.57 25.91
N THR A 236 4.17 22.29 25.45
CA THR A 236 3.09 21.76 24.63
C THR A 236 3.30 22.24 23.20
N VAL A 237 3.37 21.31 22.25
CA VAL A 237 3.69 21.56 20.84
C VAL A 237 2.79 20.73 19.94
N VAL A 238 2.60 21.18 18.70
CA VAL A 238 1.94 20.36 17.68
C VAL A 238 2.88 19.24 17.23
N VAL A 239 2.32 18.06 16.95
CA VAL A 239 3.07 16.93 16.38
C VAL A 239 3.57 17.31 14.99
N ASN A 240 4.87 17.19 14.77
CA ASN A 240 5.58 17.51 13.53
C ASN A 240 6.76 16.56 13.34
N PHE A 241 7.46 16.63 12.22
CA PHE A 241 8.54 15.69 11.91
C PHE A 241 9.71 15.68 12.91
N GLN A 242 9.94 16.78 13.64
CA GLN A 242 11.05 16.88 14.60
C GLN A 242 10.76 16.16 15.92
N ASN A 243 9.49 16.12 16.35
CA ASN A 243 9.07 15.50 17.60
C ASN A 243 8.27 14.19 17.41
N PHE A 244 7.94 13.81 16.17
CA PHE A 244 7.10 12.67 15.84
C PHE A 244 7.52 11.39 16.55
N GLU A 245 8.80 11.02 16.45
CA GLU A 245 9.29 9.76 17.03
C GLU A 245 9.06 9.69 18.54
N GLN A 246 9.37 10.77 19.26
CA GLN A 246 9.15 10.83 20.71
C GLN A 246 7.66 10.81 21.07
N ALA A 247 6.83 11.52 20.31
CA ALA A 247 5.39 11.61 20.55
C ALA A 247 4.67 10.30 20.23
N PHE A 248 5.00 9.69 19.09
CA PHE A 248 4.37 8.48 18.58
C PHE A 248 4.73 7.26 19.42
N SER A 249 5.97 7.13 19.90
CA SER A 249 6.36 6.06 20.83
C SER A 249 5.51 6.02 22.10
N GLN A 250 5.03 7.17 22.60
CA GLN A 250 4.21 7.21 23.82
C GLN A 250 2.77 6.73 23.61
N VAL A 251 2.29 6.78 22.37
CA VAL A 251 0.93 6.37 22.01
C VAL A 251 0.89 5.07 21.22
N LEU A 252 2.04 4.48 20.85
CA LEU A 252 2.12 3.31 19.99
C LEU A 252 1.27 2.16 20.51
N SER A 253 1.36 1.83 21.81
CA SER A 253 0.55 0.76 22.39
C SER A 253 -0.96 1.00 22.22
N HIS A 254 -1.40 2.25 22.40
CA HIS A 254 -2.79 2.63 22.15
C HIS A 254 -3.14 2.56 20.66
N ILE A 255 -2.21 2.86 19.75
CA ILE A 255 -2.45 2.71 18.31
C ILE A 255 -2.58 1.22 17.93
N LEU A 256 -1.81 0.34 18.57
CA LEU A 256 -1.77 -1.10 18.27
C LEU A 256 -2.83 -1.93 19.01
N GLU A 257 -3.43 -1.42 20.09
CA GLU A 257 -4.47 -2.10 20.88
C GLU A 257 -5.60 -2.77 20.05
N PRO A 258 -6.07 -2.22 18.90
CA PRO A 258 -7.08 -2.91 18.08
C PRO A 258 -6.61 -4.27 17.52
N LEU A 259 -5.30 -4.54 17.50
CA LEU A 259 -4.73 -5.80 17.07
C LEU A 259 -4.85 -6.92 18.13
N ASP A 260 -4.97 -6.56 19.41
CA ASP A 260 -5.05 -7.53 20.52
C ASP A 260 -6.30 -8.42 20.43
N GLY A 261 -7.35 -7.95 19.74
CA GLY A 261 -8.60 -8.68 19.54
C GLY A 261 -8.65 -9.56 18.28
N ILE A 262 -7.55 -9.64 17.50
CA ILE A 262 -7.54 -10.39 16.25
C ILE A 262 -7.23 -11.87 16.53
N GLU A 263 -8.24 -12.72 16.36
CA GLU A 263 -8.12 -14.17 16.50
C GLU A 263 -7.64 -14.83 15.21
N THR A 264 -6.33 -15.00 15.03
CA THR A 264 -5.75 -15.61 13.80
C THR A 264 -5.50 -17.11 13.90
N TYR A 265 -5.66 -17.73 15.07
CA TYR A 265 -5.42 -19.17 15.27
C TYR A 265 -6.36 -20.10 14.48
N HIS A 266 -7.44 -19.57 13.93
CA HIS A 266 -8.39 -20.31 13.08
C HIS A 266 -8.42 -19.84 11.63
N SER A 267 -7.57 -18.88 11.25
CA SER A 267 -7.54 -18.33 9.90
C SER A 267 -7.15 -19.36 8.84
N LEU A 268 -7.58 -19.11 7.60
CA LEU A 268 -7.18 -19.93 6.46
C LEU A 268 -5.66 -19.92 6.29
N GLY A 269 -5.05 -18.73 6.38
CA GLY A 269 -3.61 -18.61 6.22
C GLY A 269 -2.81 -19.22 7.37
N LYS A 270 -3.27 -19.15 8.63
CA LYS A 270 -2.61 -19.87 9.74
C LYS A 270 -2.61 -21.38 9.53
N ARG A 271 -3.72 -21.95 9.06
CA ARG A 271 -3.79 -23.38 8.71
C ARG A 271 -2.83 -23.73 7.58
N ALA A 272 -2.78 -22.92 6.53
CA ALA A 272 -1.85 -23.12 5.43
C ALA A 272 -0.38 -23.04 5.93
N TYR A 273 -0.05 -22.07 6.78
CA TYR A 273 1.26 -21.94 7.39
C TYR A 273 1.67 -23.20 8.15
N ASP A 274 0.80 -23.70 9.04
CA ASP A 274 1.11 -24.87 9.87
C ASP A 274 1.31 -26.12 9.03
N ILE A 275 0.47 -26.32 8.02
CA ILE A 275 0.59 -27.44 7.08
C ILE A 275 1.92 -27.35 6.31
N ILE A 276 2.28 -26.19 5.77
CA ILE A 276 3.53 -26.04 5.00
C ILE A 276 4.76 -26.32 5.87
N ILE A 277 4.75 -25.88 7.13
CA ILE A 277 5.86 -26.15 8.06
C ILE A 277 5.98 -27.65 8.36
N ASP A 278 4.87 -28.36 8.50
CA ASP A 278 4.89 -29.80 8.76
C ASP A 278 5.21 -30.61 7.50
N ASP A 279 4.69 -30.22 6.33
CA ASP A 279 5.02 -30.79 5.02
C ASP A 279 6.53 -30.72 4.77
N PHE A 280 7.16 -29.59 5.10
CA PHE A 280 8.59 -29.43 4.92
C PHE A 280 9.40 -30.43 5.77
N LYS A 281 8.98 -30.70 7.01
CA LYS A 281 9.62 -31.74 7.85
C LYS A 281 9.41 -33.13 7.26
N ILE A 282 8.20 -33.42 6.78
CA ILE A 282 7.87 -34.69 6.13
C ILE A 282 8.75 -34.90 4.90
N ASP A 283 8.95 -33.87 4.08
CA ASP A 283 9.74 -33.98 2.86
C ASP A 283 11.24 -34.15 3.14
N SER A 284 11.76 -33.48 4.18
CA SER A 284 13.10 -33.74 4.71
C SER A 284 13.26 -35.19 5.17
N ASP A 285 12.30 -35.73 5.94
CA ASP A 285 12.31 -37.11 6.40
C ASP A 285 12.26 -38.10 5.22
N LEU A 286 11.39 -37.86 4.22
CA LEU A 286 11.29 -38.67 3.00
C LEU A 286 12.60 -38.66 2.22
N THR A 287 13.24 -37.51 2.10
CA THR A 287 14.55 -37.37 1.43
C THR A 287 15.61 -38.18 2.15
N TYR A 288 15.68 -38.06 3.49
CA TYR A 288 16.57 -38.87 4.30
C TYR A 288 16.30 -40.37 4.15
N TYR A 289 15.04 -40.81 4.14
CA TYR A 289 14.67 -42.21 3.96
C TYR A 289 15.08 -42.73 2.58
N ARG A 290 14.87 -41.95 1.51
CA ARG A 290 15.27 -42.31 0.14
C ARG A 290 16.79 -42.48 0.00
N MET A 291 17.57 -41.75 0.80
CA MET A 291 19.04 -41.85 0.78
C MET A 291 19.59 -42.96 1.68
N SER A 292 18.92 -43.24 2.81
CA SER A 292 19.44 -44.14 3.85
C SER A 292 18.91 -45.58 3.74
N ARG A 293 17.76 -45.78 3.10
CA ARG A 293 17.07 -47.08 3.03
C ARG A 293 17.29 -47.74 1.67
N SER A 294 17.59 -49.04 1.68
CA SER A 294 17.69 -49.81 0.43
C SER A 294 16.30 -50.14 -0.13
N PRO A 295 16.13 -50.32 -1.45
CA PRO A 295 14.84 -50.70 -2.03
C PRO A 295 14.23 -51.96 -1.40
N GLU A 296 15.07 -52.90 -0.98
CA GLU A 296 14.65 -54.15 -0.33
C GLU A 296 14.09 -53.94 1.08
N SER A 297 14.41 -52.81 1.72
CA SER A 297 13.94 -52.48 3.07
C SER A 297 12.54 -51.86 3.13
N TYR A 298 11.95 -51.55 1.97
CA TYR A 298 10.69 -50.81 1.85
C TYR A 298 9.51 -51.41 2.65
N GLY A 299 9.35 -52.74 2.65
CA GLY A 299 8.27 -53.42 3.37
C GLY A 299 8.51 -53.61 4.87
N TYR A 300 9.66 -53.21 5.41
CA TYR A 300 10.00 -53.39 6.83
C TYR A 300 9.66 -52.17 7.68
N HIS A 301 9.47 -51.01 7.06
CA HIS A 301 9.15 -49.76 7.74
C HIS A 301 7.66 -49.45 7.53
N LEU A 302 6.83 -49.97 8.43
CA LEU A 302 5.39 -49.89 8.35
C LEU A 302 4.82 -48.92 9.40
N THR A 303 3.75 -48.24 9.03
CA THR A 303 2.90 -47.47 9.95
C THR A 303 2.07 -48.40 10.83
N ALA A 304 1.39 -47.84 11.84
CA ALA A 304 0.45 -48.59 12.68
C ALA A 304 -0.72 -49.23 11.90
N SER A 305 -0.97 -48.78 10.66
CA SER A 305 -1.96 -49.36 9.75
C SER A 305 -1.37 -50.42 8.80
N GLU A 306 -0.14 -50.86 9.06
CA GLU A 306 0.62 -51.84 8.27
C GLU A 306 0.90 -51.43 6.81
N LYS A 307 0.72 -50.15 6.49
CA LYS A 307 1.14 -49.54 5.21
C LYS A 307 2.59 -49.05 5.28
N PRO A 308 3.36 -49.09 4.19
CA PRO A 308 4.70 -48.49 4.13
C PRO A 308 4.67 -47.02 4.54
N ASP A 309 5.59 -46.61 5.42
CA ASP A 309 5.65 -45.24 5.93
C ASP A 309 5.93 -44.21 4.83
N ILE A 310 6.82 -44.52 3.89
CA ILE A 310 7.14 -43.69 2.73
C ILE A 310 5.89 -43.38 1.89
N ASP A 311 5.01 -44.37 1.68
CA ASP A 311 3.77 -44.16 0.90
C ASP A 311 2.82 -43.25 1.64
N VAL A 312 2.60 -43.52 2.93
CA VAL A 312 1.67 -42.74 3.76
C VAL A 312 2.12 -41.28 3.87
N LEU A 313 3.42 -41.04 4.01
CA LEU A 313 3.98 -39.69 4.04
C LEU A 313 3.89 -39.00 2.67
N SER A 314 4.10 -39.73 1.58
CA SER A 314 3.96 -39.16 0.23
C SER A 314 2.50 -38.82 -0.09
N ASP A 315 1.56 -39.70 0.25
CA ASP A 315 0.11 -39.48 0.11
C ASP A 315 -0.34 -38.27 0.96
N LEU A 316 0.26 -38.09 2.15
CA LEU A 316 -0.03 -36.96 3.03
C LEU A 316 0.43 -35.63 2.41
N LEU A 317 1.64 -35.57 1.84
CA LEU A 317 2.12 -34.37 1.14
C LEU A 317 1.20 -33.99 -0.04
N GLU A 318 0.79 -34.96 -0.86
CA GLU A 318 -0.13 -34.70 -1.97
C GLU A 318 -1.48 -34.18 -1.45
N ALA A 319 -2.01 -34.78 -0.39
CA ALA A 319 -3.24 -34.33 0.23
C ALA A 319 -3.14 -32.91 0.82
N SER A 320 -1.99 -32.57 1.43
CA SER A 320 -1.70 -31.24 1.96
C SER A 320 -1.65 -30.17 0.86
N GLU A 321 -0.96 -30.44 -0.25
CA GLU A 321 -0.88 -29.52 -1.40
C GLU A 321 -2.29 -29.23 -1.96
N ILE A 322 -3.09 -30.28 -2.18
CA ILE A 322 -4.48 -30.14 -2.62
C ILE A 322 -5.30 -29.32 -1.62
N TYR A 323 -5.07 -29.49 -0.31
CA TYR A 323 -5.79 -28.75 0.71
C TYR A 323 -5.39 -27.27 0.73
N ILE A 324 -4.10 -26.93 0.59
CA ILE A 324 -3.62 -25.55 0.50
C ILE A 324 -4.23 -24.85 -0.72
N GLU A 325 -4.28 -25.50 -1.88
CA GLU A 325 -4.91 -24.94 -3.08
C GLU A 325 -6.41 -24.68 -2.86
N LYS A 326 -7.11 -25.54 -2.10
CA LYS A 326 -8.50 -25.30 -1.69
C LYS A 326 -8.62 -24.11 -0.74
N LEU A 327 -7.67 -23.91 0.18
CA LEU A 327 -7.65 -22.73 1.06
C LEU A 327 -7.44 -21.43 0.25
N MET A 328 -6.54 -21.46 -0.74
CA MET A 328 -6.32 -20.33 -1.66
C MET A 328 -7.57 -20.04 -2.50
N SER A 329 -8.22 -21.08 -3.01
CA SER A 329 -9.47 -20.96 -3.78
C SER A 329 -10.59 -20.39 -2.91
N ALA A 330 -10.71 -20.84 -1.66
CA ALA A 330 -11.69 -20.30 -0.72
C ALA A 330 -11.43 -18.82 -0.42
N GLN A 331 -10.16 -18.41 -0.22
CA GLN A 331 -9.82 -17.00 -0.02
C GLN A 331 -10.18 -16.15 -1.25
N LEU A 332 -9.90 -16.66 -2.46
CA LEU A 332 -10.31 -16.02 -3.71
C LEU A 332 -11.83 -15.84 -3.80
N ASP A 333 -12.60 -16.87 -3.42
CA ASP A 333 -14.07 -16.82 -3.44
C ASP A 333 -14.65 -15.82 -2.43
N PHE A 334 -14.04 -15.71 -1.24
CA PHE A 334 -14.54 -14.82 -0.17
C PHE A 334 -14.12 -13.35 -0.36
N TYR A 335 -12.90 -13.10 -0.82
CA TYR A 335 -12.29 -11.76 -0.81
C TYR A 335 -11.89 -11.26 -2.20
N GLY A 336 -12.04 -12.07 -3.23
CA GLY A 336 -11.58 -11.76 -4.59
C GLY A 336 -10.07 -11.92 -4.75
N ASN A 337 -9.57 -11.57 -5.95
CA ASN A 337 -8.16 -11.66 -6.27
C ASN A 337 -7.39 -10.47 -5.67
N ILE A 338 -6.95 -10.60 -4.41
CA ILE A 338 -6.23 -9.55 -3.69
C ILE A 338 -4.98 -9.05 -4.43
N GLU A 339 -4.18 -9.95 -5.04
CA GLU A 339 -2.97 -9.57 -5.80
C GLU A 339 -3.36 -8.63 -6.95
N GLN A 340 -4.39 -9.00 -7.72
CA GLN A 340 -4.87 -8.19 -8.85
C GLN A 340 -5.52 -6.88 -8.37
N LEU A 341 -6.37 -6.94 -7.34
CA LEU A 341 -7.02 -5.76 -6.77
C LEU A 341 -5.99 -4.75 -6.25
N TYR A 342 -4.94 -5.23 -5.56
CA TYR A 342 -3.84 -4.38 -5.12
C TYR A 342 -3.11 -3.78 -6.33
N PHE A 343 -2.70 -4.60 -7.31
CA PHE A 343 -1.98 -4.16 -8.51
C PHE A 343 -2.73 -3.10 -9.33
N GLU A 344 -4.07 -3.16 -9.34
CA GLU A 344 -4.93 -2.22 -10.06
C GLU A 344 -5.31 -0.98 -9.24
N SER A 345 -5.01 -0.97 -7.94
CA SER A 345 -5.37 0.12 -7.04
C SER A 345 -4.38 1.29 -7.07
N ASP A 346 -4.83 2.45 -6.59
CA ASP A 346 -3.99 3.63 -6.33
C ASP A 346 -2.98 3.41 -5.19
N MET A 347 -3.05 2.28 -4.49
CA MET A 347 -2.15 1.90 -3.40
C MET A 347 -0.91 1.16 -3.91
N PHE A 348 -0.94 0.68 -5.15
CA PHE A 348 0.18 -0.07 -5.73
C PHE A 348 1.43 0.80 -5.84
N SER A 349 2.55 0.28 -5.33
CA SER A 349 3.86 0.90 -5.49
C SER A 349 4.90 -0.14 -5.84
N ILE A 350 5.66 0.14 -6.91
CA ILE A 350 6.77 -0.69 -7.35
C ILE A 350 7.88 -0.67 -6.29
N ASN A 351 8.42 -1.83 -5.95
CA ASN A 351 9.50 -1.99 -4.97
C ASN A 351 9.18 -1.31 -3.62
N ALA A 352 7.91 -1.36 -3.20
CA ALA A 352 7.48 -0.79 -1.93
C ALA A 352 8.13 -1.50 -0.74
N THR A 353 8.29 -2.82 -0.84
CA THR A 353 8.83 -3.67 0.23
C THR A 353 9.97 -4.56 -0.28
N THR A 354 10.62 -5.26 0.65
CA THR A 354 11.60 -6.32 0.35
C THR A 354 10.96 -7.62 -0.17
N TYR A 355 9.63 -7.71 -0.14
CA TYR A 355 8.84 -8.85 -0.59
C TYR A 355 8.42 -8.71 -2.06
N PHE A 356 8.83 -7.62 -2.73
CA PHE A 356 8.49 -7.37 -4.11
C PHE A 356 9.21 -8.33 -5.08
N SER A 357 8.45 -8.92 -6.00
CA SER A 357 8.96 -9.71 -7.13
C SER A 357 8.86 -8.91 -8.42
N GLU A 358 10.02 -8.53 -8.94
CA GLU A 358 10.12 -7.90 -10.26
C GLU A 358 9.68 -8.86 -11.38
N GLU A 359 9.96 -10.16 -11.24
CA GLU A 359 9.54 -11.17 -12.21
C GLU A 359 8.01 -11.28 -12.28
N ARG A 360 7.35 -11.39 -11.12
CA ARG A 360 5.88 -11.47 -11.06
C ARG A 360 5.22 -10.18 -11.55
N PHE A 361 5.82 -9.03 -11.22
CA PHE A 361 5.36 -7.74 -11.73
C PHE A 361 5.33 -7.70 -13.26
N TYR A 362 6.40 -8.09 -13.95
CA TYR A 362 6.40 -8.11 -15.42
C TYR A 362 5.40 -9.11 -15.99
N LYS A 363 5.25 -10.30 -15.38
CA LYS A 363 4.21 -11.26 -15.77
C LYS A 363 2.79 -10.63 -15.69
N MET A 364 2.52 -9.85 -14.66
CA MET A 364 1.24 -9.16 -14.48
C MET A 364 1.03 -8.01 -15.48
N VAL A 365 2.09 -7.24 -15.78
CA VAL A 365 2.05 -6.21 -16.84
C VAL A 365 1.77 -6.84 -18.22
N ASP A 366 2.45 -7.93 -18.55
CA ASP A 366 2.28 -8.63 -19.82
C ASP A 366 0.86 -9.20 -19.96
N LYS A 367 0.36 -9.85 -18.90
CA LYS A 367 -1.03 -10.34 -18.85
C LYS A 367 -2.03 -9.22 -19.10
N LYS A 368 -1.88 -8.07 -18.42
CA LYS A 368 -2.76 -6.90 -18.59
C LYS A 368 -2.69 -6.31 -20.00
N ASN A 369 -1.52 -6.31 -20.63
CA ASN A 369 -1.37 -5.86 -22.01
C ASN A 369 -2.04 -6.82 -23.00
N GLN A 370 -1.95 -8.13 -22.76
CA GLN A 370 -2.65 -9.14 -23.56
C GLN A 370 -4.17 -9.00 -23.45
N GLU A 371 -4.70 -8.84 -22.23
CA GLU A 371 -6.14 -8.63 -21.98
C GLU A 371 -6.67 -7.39 -22.74
N LYS A 372 -5.91 -6.28 -22.74
CA LYS A 372 -6.28 -5.07 -23.51
C LYS A 372 -6.34 -5.33 -25.02
N ILE A 373 -5.36 -6.05 -25.56
CA ILE A 373 -5.33 -6.40 -26.99
C ILE A 373 -6.53 -7.28 -27.34
N GLU A 374 -6.87 -8.25 -26.48
CA GLU A 374 -8.02 -9.13 -26.67
C GLU A 374 -9.35 -8.36 -26.59
N GLU A 375 -9.50 -7.43 -25.66
CA GLU A 375 -10.67 -6.54 -25.59
C GLU A 375 -10.84 -5.68 -26.85
N GLU A 376 -9.76 -5.09 -27.36
CA GLU A 376 -9.78 -4.31 -28.60
C GLU A 376 -10.15 -5.17 -29.81
N TYR A 377 -9.58 -6.38 -29.89
CA TYR A 377 -9.92 -7.34 -30.93
C TYR A 377 -11.40 -7.76 -30.88
N ASN A 378 -11.92 -8.07 -29.68
CA ASN A 378 -13.33 -8.42 -29.49
C ASN A 378 -14.27 -7.26 -29.86
N LYS A 379 -13.92 -6.02 -29.51
CA LYS A 379 -14.67 -4.83 -29.95
C LYS A 379 -14.68 -4.70 -31.47
N TRP A 380 -13.53 -4.87 -32.12
CA TRP A 380 -13.43 -4.82 -33.58
C TRP A 380 -14.29 -5.90 -34.24
N ARG A 381 -14.23 -7.14 -33.73
CA ARG A 381 -15.04 -8.26 -34.22
C ARG A 381 -16.54 -8.02 -34.07
N MET A 382 -16.99 -7.40 -32.97
CA MET A 382 -18.40 -7.06 -32.79
C MET A 382 -18.87 -5.98 -33.77
N ILE A 383 -18.00 -5.02 -34.13
CA ILE A 383 -18.30 -4.02 -35.17
C ILE A 383 -18.43 -4.68 -36.53
N GLU A 384 -17.48 -5.57 -36.88
CA GLU A 384 -17.51 -6.32 -38.15
C GLU A 384 -18.80 -7.15 -38.28
N LEU A 385 -19.18 -7.90 -37.24
CA LEU A 385 -20.43 -8.66 -37.22
C LEU A 385 -21.67 -7.77 -37.39
N TYR A 386 -21.69 -6.59 -36.77
CA TYR A 386 -22.77 -5.63 -36.93
C TYR A 386 -22.85 -5.07 -38.35
N GLU A 387 -21.70 -4.79 -38.98
CA GLU A 387 -21.62 -4.35 -40.38
C GLU A 387 -22.09 -5.46 -41.34
N GLU A 388 -21.70 -6.71 -41.11
CA GLU A 388 -22.17 -7.88 -41.88
C GLU A 388 -23.69 -8.07 -41.75
N GLU A 389 -24.25 -7.98 -40.54
CA GLU A 389 -25.70 -8.05 -40.33
C GLU A 389 -26.45 -6.93 -41.06
N MET A 390 -25.91 -5.71 -41.04
CA MET A 390 -26.46 -4.57 -41.75
C MET A 390 -26.43 -4.77 -43.28
N GLN A 391 -25.32 -5.28 -43.82
CA GLN A 391 -25.22 -5.60 -45.24
C GLN A 391 -26.21 -6.69 -45.66
N ASN A 392 -26.35 -7.75 -44.84
CA ASN A 392 -27.30 -8.83 -45.10
C ASN A 392 -28.75 -8.31 -45.13
N LYS A 393 -29.15 -7.45 -44.18
CA LYS A 393 -30.47 -6.79 -44.20
C LYS A 393 -30.70 -5.97 -45.46
N LEU A 394 -29.71 -5.20 -45.90
CA LEU A 394 -29.79 -4.41 -47.13
C LEU A 394 -29.95 -5.29 -48.38
N ILE A 395 -29.26 -6.44 -48.43
CA ILE A 395 -29.39 -7.42 -49.52
C ILE A 395 -30.79 -8.05 -49.50
N GLU A 396 -31.30 -8.44 -48.34
CA GLU A 396 -32.65 -8.99 -48.18
C GLU A 396 -33.72 -8.01 -48.65
N GLU A 397 -33.65 -6.75 -48.19
CA GLU A 397 -34.56 -5.67 -48.63
C GLU A 397 -34.50 -5.44 -50.15
N TYR A 398 -33.30 -5.52 -50.74
CA TYR A 398 -33.13 -5.37 -52.19
C TYR A 398 -33.76 -6.53 -52.97
N ILE A 399 -33.56 -7.77 -52.53
CA ILE A 399 -34.16 -8.97 -53.12
C ILE A 399 -35.70 -8.90 -53.03
N GLU A 400 -36.24 -8.46 -51.90
CA GLU A 400 -37.67 -8.34 -51.69
C GLU A 400 -38.30 -7.27 -52.60
N LYS A 401 -37.66 -6.10 -52.74
CA LYS A 401 -38.09 -5.05 -53.69
C LYS A 401 -38.06 -5.54 -55.14
N GLN A 402 -37.06 -6.34 -55.53
CA GLN A 402 -36.98 -6.89 -56.89
C GLN A 402 -38.09 -7.92 -57.19
N LYS A 403 -38.57 -8.67 -56.20
CA LYS A 403 -39.70 -9.60 -56.38
C LYS A 403 -41.00 -8.86 -56.67
N ILE A 404 -41.24 -7.74 -56.00
CA ILE A 404 -42.44 -6.91 -56.18
C ILE A 404 -42.49 -6.22 -57.56
N THR A 405 -41.36 -6.03 -58.23
CA THR A 405 -41.29 -5.31 -59.51
C THR A 405 -41.42 -6.23 -60.74
N LYS A 406 -41.53 -7.56 -60.55
CA LYS A 406 -41.63 -8.56 -61.63
C LYS A 406 -43.01 -9.24 -61.73
N GLU A 407 -43.96 -8.86 -60.88
CA GLU A 407 -45.40 -9.09 -61.04
C GLU A 407 -46.06 -7.87 -61.67
#